data_AF-A0A971RRD4-F1
#
_entry.id   AF-A0A971RRD4-F1
#
_cell.length_a   1.000
_cell.length_b   1.000
_cell.length_c   1.000
_cell.angle_alpha   90.00
_cell.angle_beta   90.00
_cell.angle_gamma   90.00
#
_symmetry.space_group_name_H-M   'P 1'
#
loop_
_entity.id
_entity.type
_entity.pdbx_description
1 polymer ?
#
loop_
_entity_poly.entity_id
_entity_poly.type
_entity_poly.pdbx_seq_one_letter_code
_entity_poly.pdbx_strand_id
1 'polypeptide(L)'
;MLEMDIEAIKAWARSKMLEVDESPLEPGYRWYHGVRTAQLAIHLAKEMGLEVDIKVLELGGLLHDIGKAGYRGSEPHGPRGANIIRREIGHLFSPDKLEVVTAIVANHYQRPKSKYWRGKKAPNFPPEVLLVQDADILDHMGANAIWLAFHYGTAEGRNQAAAIQHFYQVDPPWYEECLASLNYEISRRELEHRLNFAHHFYQQWEREEGGKLTCLS
;
A
#
# COMPACT_ATOMS: atom_id res chain seq x y z
N MET A 1 -4.66 31.51 -9.54
CA MET A 1 -3.95 30.22 -9.42
C MET A 1 -4.79 29.18 -10.13
N LEU A 2 -4.21 28.40 -11.05
CA LEU A 2 -4.92 27.24 -11.62
C LEU A 2 -5.16 26.25 -10.48
N GLU A 3 -6.42 25.92 -10.23
CA GLU A 3 -6.80 24.87 -9.28
C GLU A 3 -6.54 23.50 -9.93
N MET A 4 -6.23 22.47 -9.12
CA MET A 4 -6.00 21.13 -9.66
C MET A 4 -7.29 20.55 -10.26
N ASP A 5 -7.19 19.93 -11.43
CA ASP A 5 -8.30 19.16 -12.02
C ASP A 5 -8.28 17.72 -11.51
N ILE A 6 -8.83 17.54 -10.30
CA ILE A 6 -8.83 16.25 -9.60
C ILE A 6 -9.56 15.16 -10.39
N GLU A 7 -10.66 15.53 -11.06
CA GLU A 7 -11.47 14.57 -11.81
C GLU A 7 -10.72 14.09 -13.06
N ALA A 8 -10.06 15.00 -13.79
CA ALA A 8 -9.21 14.61 -14.92
C ALA A 8 -8.02 13.75 -14.47
N ILE A 9 -7.39 14.07 -13.34
CA ILE A 9 -6.28 13.27 -12.77
C ILE A 9 -6.76 11.86 -12.40
N LYS A 10 -7.91 11.73 -11.71
CA LYS A 10 -8.49 10.43 -11.34
C LYS A 10 -8.90 9.63 -12.57
N ALA A 11 -9.48 10.26 -13.59
CA ALA A 11 -9.83 9.61 -14.84
C ALA A 11 -8.59 9.07 -15.58
N TRP A 12 -7.51 9.86 -15.64
CA TRP A 12 -6.24 9.42 -16.20
C TRP A 12 -5.67 8.23 -15.43
N ALA A 13 -5.61 8.32 -14.10
CA ALA A 13 -5.10 7.24 -13.25
C ALA A 13 -5.90 5.96 -13.43
N ARG A 14 -7.23 6.07 -13.47
CA ARG A 14 -8.14 4.94 -13.69
C ARG A 14 -7.86 4.24 -15.02
N SER A 15 -7.60 4.99 -16.09
CA SER A 15 -7.30 4.41 -17.41
C SER A 15 -5.98 3.63 -17.46
N LYS A 16 -5.03 3.95 -16.56
CA LYS A 16 -3.73 3.27 -16.47
C LYS A 16 -3.69 2.12 -15.46
N MET A 17 -4.46 2.23 -14.38
CA MET A 17 -4.35 1.35 -13.21
C MET A 17 -5.45 0.29 -13.15
N LEU A 18 -6.45 0.32 -14.04
CA LEU A 18 -7.46 -0.73 -14.19
C LEU A 18 -7.12 -1.80 -15.24
N GLU A 19 -5.94 -1.73 -15.85
CA GLU A 19 -5.51 -2.77 -16.81
C GLU A 19 -5.44 -4.14 -16.11
N VAL A 20 -6.00 -5.17 -16.76
CA VAL A 20 -6.38 -6.44 -16.13
C VAL A 20 -5.20 -7.38 -15.87
N ASP A 21 -4.03 -7.14 -16.46
CA ASP A 21 -2.86 -8.04 -16.35
C ASP A 21 -2.03 -7.81 -15.06
N GLU A 22 -2.71 -7.80 -13.92
CA GLU A 22 -2.08 -7.75 -12.60
C GLU A 22 -1.98 -9.14 -11.97
N SER A 23 -1.75 -10.19 -12.76
CA SER A 23 -1.54 -11.53 -12.20
C SER A 23 -0.31 -11.55 -11.27
N PRO A 24 -0.43 -12.10 -10.04
CA PRO A 24 -1.54 -12.88 -9.46
C PRO A 24 -2.46 -12.10 -8.48
N LEU A 25 -2.55 -10.78 -8.57
CA LEU A 25 -3.43 -9.91 -7.79
C LEU A 25 -4.85 -9.84 -8.38
N GLU A 26 -5.76 -9.17 -7.68
CA GLU A 26 -7.10 -8.91 -8.22
C GLU A 26 -7.05 -7.98 -9.45
N PRO A 27 -7.96 -8.14 -10.43
CA PRO A 27 -8.05 -7.24 -11.57
C PRO A 27 -8.20 -5.77 -11.15
N GLY A 28 -7.28 -4.91 -11.61
CA GLY A 28 -7.25 -3.51 -11.23
C GLY A 28 -6.79 -3.26 -9.79
N TYR A 29 -6.08 -4.21 -9.18
CA TYR A 29 -5.56 -4.10 -7.81
C TYR A 29 -4.88 -2.76 -7.56
N ARG A 30 -3.98 -2.30 -8.43
CA ARG A 30 -3.28 -1.01 -8.27
C ARG A 30 -4.23 0.16 -8.02
N TRP A 31 -5.33 0.25 -8.77
CA TRP A 31 -6.33 1.30 -8.56
C TRP A 31 -7.00 1.18 -7.20
N TYR A 32 -7.53 0.00 -6.86
CA TYR A 32 -8.27 -0.20 -5.62
C TYR A 32 -7.37 -0.09 -4.38
N HIS A 33 -6.15 -0.63 -4.45
CA HIS A 33 -5.09 -0.43 -3.48
C HIS A 33 -4.77 1.06 -3.30
N GLY A 34 -4.54 1.80 -4.39
CA GLY A 34 -4.30 3.25 -4.32
C GLY A 34 -5.45 4.02 -3.66
N VAL A 35 -6.71 3.67 -3.96
CA VAL A 35 -7.89 4.28 -3.34
C VAL A 35 -7.93 4.01 -1.82
N ARG A 36 -7.71 2.76 -1.39
CA ARG A 36 -7.71 2.41 0.04
C ARG A 36 -6.52 3.05 0.76
N THR A 37 -5.33 3.03 0.17
CA THR A 37 -4.13 3.70 0.70
C THR A 37 -4.35 5.20 0.87
N ALA A 38 -4.95 5.88 -0.11
CA ALA A 38 -5.32 7.29 0.00
C ALA A 38 -6.28 7.55 1.17
N GLN A 39 -7.33 6.73 1.29
CA GLN A 39 -8.30 6.84 2.38
C GLN A 39 -7.63 6.61 3.75
N LEU A 40 -6.79 5.58 3.88
CA LEU A 40 -6.06 5.28 5.11
C LEU A 40 -5.15 6.44 5.51
N ALA A 41 -4.38 7.00 4.57
CA ALA A 41 -3.51 8.14 4.83
C ALA A 41 -4.30 9.35 5.35
N ILE A 42 -5.46 9.64 4.75
CA ILE A 42 -6.37 10.71 5.19
C ILE A 42 -6.91 10.45 6.60
N HIS A 43 -7.28 9.21 6.93
CA HIS A 43 -7.75 8.87 8.28
C HIS A 43 -6.61 9.04 9.30
N LEU A 44 -5.41 8.54 9.01
CA LEU A 44 -4.24 8.71 9.88
C LEU A 44 -3.96 10.20 10.15
N ALA A 45 -3.99 11.04 9.11
CA ALA A 45 -3.78 12.48 9.25
C ALA A 45 -4.82 13.13 10.18
N LYS A 46 -6.11 12.77 10.00
CA LYS A 46 -7.22 13.28 10.83
C LYS A 46 -7.12 12.85 12.28
N GLU A 47 -6.88 11.56 12.52
CA GLU A 47 -6.75 11.00 13.87
C GLU A 47 -5.60 11.64 14.66
N MET A 48 -4.51 11.99 13.98
CA MET A 48 -3.36 12.67 14.59
C MET A 48 -3.48 14.20 14.62
N GLY A 49 -4.51 14.78 14.00
CA GLY A 49 -4.65 16.24 13.87
C GLY A 49 -3.52 16.90 13.07
N LEU A 50 -2.93 16.19 12.10
CA LEU A 50 -1.86 16.74 11.26
C LEU A 50 -2.43 17.73 10.23
N GLU A 51 -1.82 18.91 10.17
CA GLU A 51 -2.14 19.91 9.15
C GLU A 51 -1.46 19.55 7.82
N VAL A 52 -2.20 18.89 6.94
CA VAL A 52 -1.76 18.50 5.59
C VAL A 52 -2.86 18.79 4.57
N ASP A 53 -2.47 19.00 3.31
CA ASP A 53 -3.45 19.17 2.24
C ASP A 53 -4.09 17.81 1.87
N ILE A 54 -5.38 17.68 2.20
CA ILE A 54 -6.15 16.44 1.96
C ILE A 54 -6.23 16.08 0.47
N LYS A 55 -6.32 17.07 -0.44
CA LYS A 55 -6.37 16.80 -1.89
C LYS A 55 -5.02 16.25 -2.38
N VAL A 56 -3.91 16.76 -1.85
CA VAL A 56 -2.56 16.24 -2.13
C VAL A 56 -2.39 14.84 -1.59
N LEU A 57 -2.86 14.60 -0.36
CA LEU A 57 -2.73 13.28 0.27
C LEU A 57 -3.58 12.23 -0.45
N GLU A 58 -4.79 12.61 -0.89
CA GLU A 58 -5.66 11.77 -1.71
C GLU A 58 -4.97 11.35 -3.01
N LEU A 59 -4.44 12.33 -3.77
CA LEU A 59 -3.78 12.06 -5.05
C LEU A 59 -2.44 11.33 -4.86
N GLY A 60 -1.68 11.68 -3.83
CA GLY A 60 -0.42 11.02 -3.49
C GLY A 60 -0.63 9.54 -3.18
N GLY A 61 -1.62 9.22 -2.34
CA GLY A 61 -2.00 7.84 -2.04
C GLY A 61 -2.55 7.10 -3.26
N LEU A 62 -3.41 7.74 -4.07
CA LEU A 62 -3.98 7.11 -5.26
C LEU A 62 -2.91 6.78 -6.31
N LEU A 63 -1.96 7.68 -6.52
CA LEU A 63 -0.99 7.62 -7.61
C LEU A 63 0.33 6.93 -7.23
N HIS A 64 0.55 6.57 -5.96
CA HIS A 64 1.87 6.15 -5.48
C HIS A 64 2.46 4.99 -6.30
N ASP A 65 1.61 4.10 -6.80
CA ASP A 65 1.98 2.90 -7.55
C ASP A 65 1.82 3.00 -9.08
N ILE A 66 1.52 4.19 -9.62
CA ILE A 66 1.39 4.42 -11.07
C ILE A 66 2.65 4.00 -11.84
N GLY A 67 3.80 4.05 -11.17
CA GLY A 67 5.08 3.60 -11.68
C GLY A 67 5.17 2.10 -11.99
N LYS A 68 4.22 1.29 -11.54
CA LYS A 68 4.14 -0.15 -11.86
C LYS A 68 3.26 -0.43 -13.09
N ALA A 69 2.42 0.52 -13.51
CA ALA A 69 1.48 0.33 -14.62
C ALA A 69 2.24 0.07 -15.95
N GLY A 70 1.88 -1.03 -16.62
CA GLY A 70 2.43 -1.45 -17.90
C GLY A 70 3.95 -1.70 -17.92
N TYR A 71 4.60 -1.92 -16.77
CA TYR A 71 6.06 -2.02 -16.69
C TYR A 71 6.53 -3.20 -15.84
N ARG A 72 7.41 -4.01 -16.44
CA ARG A 72 8.06 -5.17 -15.79
C ARG A 72 9.60 -5.06 -15.81
N GLY A 73 10.14 -3.86 -16.03
CA GLY A 73 11.59 -3.64 -16.02
C GLY A 73 12.14 -3.38 -14.60
N SER A 74 13.44 -3.12 -14.50
CA SER A 74 14.17 -2.99 -13.23
C SER A 74 14.26 -1.56 -12.67
N GLU A 75 13.73 -0.56 -13.39
CA GLU A 75 13.69 0.82 -12.89
C GLU A 75 12.85 0.92 -11.61
N PRO A 76 13.32 1.63 -10.56
CA PRO A 76 12.52 1.86 -9.36
C PRO A 76 11.19 2.54 -9.69
N HIS A 77 10.07 1.92 -9.28
CA HIS A 77 8.74 2.35 -9.68
C HIS A 77 8.36 3.74 -9.14
N GLY A 78 8.81 4.13 -7.95
CA GLY A 78 8.50 5.46 -7.40
C GLY A 78 9.02 6.62 -8.29
N PRO A 79 10.34 6.76 -8.51
CA PRO A 79 10.89 7.78 -9.41
C PRO A 79 10.28 7.72 -10.83
N ARG A 80 10.07 6.52 -11.37
CA ARG A 80 9.38 6.33 -12.66
C ARG A 80 7.98 6.94 -12.63
N GLY A 81 7.20 6.64 -11.60
CA GLY A 81 5.83 7.15 -11.43
C GLY A 81 5.80 8.67 -11.34
N ALA A 82 6.70 9.27 -10.56
CA ALA A 82 6.83 10.72 -10.47
C ALA A 82 7.14 11.36 -11.84
N ASN A 83 8.04 10.76 -12.62
CA ASN A 83 8.36 11.24 -13.97
C ASN A 83 7.18 11.14 -14.93
N ILE A 84 6.41 10.06 -14.86
CA ILE A 84 5.19 9.87 -15.67
C ILE A 84 4.16 10.96 -15.34
N ILE A 85 3.90 11.21 -14.05
CA ILE A 85 2.95 12.25 -13.62
C ILE A 85 3.37 13.60 -14.18
N ARG A 86 4.64 14.00 -13.99
CA ARG A 86 5.15 15.29 -14.50
C ARG A 86 4.98 15.43 -16.01
N ARG A 87 5.32 14.38 -16.75
CA ARG A 87 5.30 14.39 -18.21
C ARG A 87 3.88 14.39 -18.77
N GLU A 88 3.00 13.55 -18.25
CA GLU A 88 1.70 13.27 -18.87
C GLU A 88 0.58 14.15 -18.33
N ILE A 89 0.59 14.42 -17.02
CA ILE A 89 -0.52 15.11 -16.34
C ILE A 89 -0.06 16.29 -15.48
N GLY A 90 1.20 16.70 -15.53
CA GLY A 90 1.73 17.79 -14.72
C GLY A 90 0.98 19.12 -14.91
N HIS A 91 0.43 19.34 -16.10
CA HIS A 91 -0.40 20.51 -16.43
C HIS A 91 -1.77 20.54 -15.73
N LEU A 92 -2.23 19.42 -15.16
CA LEU A 92 -3.47 19.34 -14.39
C LEU A 92 -3.29 19.74 -12.91
N PHE A 93 -2.06 20.02 -12.48
CA PHE A 93 -1.72 20.41 -11.12
C PHE A 93 -1.31 21.88 -11.06
N SER A 94 -1.49 22.50 -9.90
CA SER A 94 -0.70 23.68 -9.58
C SER A 94 0.75 23.26 -9.25
N PRO A 95 1.76 24.11 -9.55
CA PRO A 95 3.18 23.74 -9.37
C PRO A 95 3.50 23.20 -7.98
N ASP A 96 3.06 23.89 -6.92
CA ASP A 96 3.36 23.48 -5.54
C ASP A 96 2.76 22.11 -5.20
N LYS A 97 1.57 21.81 -5.71
CA LYS A 97 0.88 20.53 -5.42
C LYS A 97 1.47 19.39 -6.24
N LEU A 98 1.91 19.66 -7.47
CA LEU A 98 2.64 18.69 -8.30
C LEU A 98 3.91 18.22 -7.58
N GLU A 99 4.68 19.14 -6.99
CA GLU A 99 5.90 18.80 -6.26
C GLU A 99 5.63 17.88 -5.07
N VAL A 100 4.61 18.17 -4.27
CA VAL A 100 4.29 17.33 -3.10
C VAL A 100 3.78 15.95 -3.53
N VAL A 101 2.85 15.87 -4.49
CA VAL A 101 2.32 14.58 -4.97
C VAL A 101 3.43 13.72 -5.58
N THR A 102 4.31 14.29 -6.39
CA THR A 102 5.42 13.54 -6.98
C THR A 102 6.48 13.16 -5.96
N ALA A 103 6.67 13.96 -4.89
CA ALA A 103 7.53 13.57 -3.76
C ALA A 103 6.96 12.36 -3.00
N ILE A 104 5.64 12.31 -2.77
CA ILE A 104 4.95 11.13 -2.23
C ILE A 104 5.23 9.91 -3.12
N VAL A 105 4.89 10.00 -4.41
CA VAL A 105 5.04 8.90 -5.37
C VAL A 105 6.49 8.41 -5.46
N ALA A 106 7.46 9.32 -5.51
CA ALA A 106 8.87 8.97 -5.61
C ALA A 106 9.41 8.23 -4.38
N ASN A 107 8.84 8.46 -3.20
CA ASN A 107 9.42 8.04 -1.93
C ASN A 107 8.52 7.12 -1.09
N HIS A 108 7.30 6.81 -1.54
CA HIS A 108 6.32 6.02 -0.80
C HIS A 108 6.80 4.62 -0.40
N TYR A 109 7.86 4.06 -1.00
CA TYR A 109 8.41 2.73 -0.70
C TYR A 109 9.73 2.80 0.09
N GLN A 110 10.27 4.00 0.32
CA GLN A 110 11.51 4.17 1.09
C GLN A 110 11.21 4.07 2.59
N ARG A 111 11.88 3.20 3.33
CA ARG A 111 11.66 3.00 4.77
C ARG A 111 12.97 3.14 5.53
N PRO A 112 13.29 4.31 6.10
CA PRO A 112 14.57 4.51 6.79
C PRO A 112 14.84 3.55 7.96
N LYS A 113 13.76 3.06 8.59
CA LYS A 113 13.81 2.15 9.75
C LYS A 113 13.84 0.67 9.37
N SER A 114 13.68 0.36 8.08
CA SER A 114 13.72 -1.00 7.52
C SER A 114 15.14 -1.57 7.57
N LYS A 115 15.27 -2.89 7.79
CA LYS A 115 16.57 -3.59 7.69
C LYS A 115 17.20 -3.45 6.28
N TYR A 116 16.38 -3.23 5.25
CA TYR A 116 16.82 -3.04 3.86
C TYR A 116 17.31 -1.64 3.53
N TRP A 117 17.11 -0.66 4.43
CA TRP A 117 17.65 0.69 4.24
C TRP A 117 19.19 0.73 4.26
N ARG A 118 19.82 -0.28 4.88
CA ARG A 118 21.28 -0.51 4.91
C ARG A 118 22.08 0.75 5.31
N GLY A 119 21.54 1.54 6.24
CA GLY A 119 22.22 2.72 6.78
C GLY A 119 22.40 3.88 5.79
N LYS A 120 21.67 3.91 4.67
CA LYS A 120 21.66 5.08 3.77
C LYS A 120 21.22 6.32 4.55
N LYS A 121 21.62 7.51 4.12
CA LYS A 121 21.13 8.75 4.74
C LYS A 121 19.63 8.90 4.43
N ALA A 122 18.80 8.87 5.46
CA ALA A 122 17.37 9.15 5.34
C ALA A 122 17.14 10.60 4.91
N PRO A 123 16.36 10.87 3.84
CA PRO A 123 15.84 12.20 3.59
C PRO A 123 14.93 12.60 4.76
N ASN A 124 14.82 13.91 5.02
CA ASN A 124 13.73 14.39 5.85
C ASN A 124 12.45 14.36 4.99
N PHE A 125 11.59 13.39 5.22
CA PHE A 125 10.35 13.26 4.47
C PHE A 125 9.26 14.17 5.06
N PRO A 126 8.47 14.86 4.22
CA PRO A 126 7.33 15.62 4.70
C PRO A 126 6.23 14.68 5.23
N PRO A 127 5.32 15.17 6.10
CA PRO A 127 4.26 14.36 6.69
C PRO A 127 3.44 13.58 5.67
N GLU A 128 3.16 14.16 4.51
CA GLU A 128 2.37 13.51 3.45
C GLU A 128 3.06 12.25 2.91
N VAL A 129 4.38 12.26 2.77
CA VAL A 129 5.16 11.07 2.39
C VAL A 129 5.04 10.02 3.49
N LEU A 130 5.27 10.39 4.74
CA LEU A 130 5.24 9.46 5.88
C LEU A 130 3.86 8.82 6.08
N LEU A 131 2.79 9.60 5.90
CA LEU A 131 1.41 9.13 5.97
C LEU A 131 1.10 8.09 4.89
N VAL A 132 1.52 8.31 3.64
CA VAL A 132 1.30 7.35 2.55
C VAL A 132 2.19 6.12 2.73
N GLN A 133 3.42 6.27 3.25
CA GLN A 133 4.28 5.13 3.59
C GLN A 133 3.62 4.19 4.62
N ASP A 134 2.99 4.76 5.65
CA ASP A 134 2.29 3.99 6.67
C ASP A 134 1.01 3.37 6.11
N ALA A 135 0.20 4.15 5.39
CA ALA A 135 -1.05 3.69 4.80
C ALA A 135 -0.85 2.53 3.79
N ASP A 136 0.22 2.59 3.00
CA ASP A 136 0.61 1.54 2.04
C ASP A 136 0.90 0.21 2.77
N ILE A 137 1.64 0.24 3.88
CA ILE A 137 1.86 -0.96 4.71
C ILE A 137 0.54 -1.47 5.28
N LEU A 138 -0.29 -0.58 5.82
CA LEU A 138 -1.55 -0.98 6.44
C LEU A 138 -2.49 -1.66 5.45
N ASP A 139 -2.60 -1.18 4.21
CA ASP A 139 -3.49 -1.77 3.21
C ASP A 139 -3.06 -3.18 2.79
N HIS A 140 -1.76 -3.50 2.81
CA HIS A 140 -1.27 -4.84 2.48
C HIS A 140 -1.51 -5.89 3.58
N MET A 141 -1.97 -5.48 4.76
CA MET A 141 -1.99 -6.32 5.98
C MET A 141 -3.41 -6.56 6.52
N GLY A 142 -3.56 -7.56 7.38
CA GLY A 142 -4.85 -7.95 7.96
C GLY A 142 -5.76 -8.68 6.97
N ALA A 143 -7.03 -8.29 6.89
CA ALA A 143 -8.02 -8.96 6.05
C ALA A 143 -7.66 -8.96 4.56
N ASN A 144 -7.06 -7.88 4.05
CA ASN A 144 -6.63 -7.82 2.65
C ASN A 144 -5.50 -8.82 2.36
N ALA A 145 -4.62 -9.04 3.33
CA ALA A 145 -3.54 -10.01 3.26
C ALA A 145 -4.09 -11.45 3.09
N ILE A 146 -5.16 -11.78 3.83
CA ILE A 146 -5.87 -13.06 3.70
C ILE A 146 -6.47 -13.23 2.30
N TRP A 147 -7.12 -12.18 1.76
CA TRP A 147 -7.66 -12.19 0.40
C TRP A 147 -6.57 -12.45 -0.65
N LEU A 148 -5.46 -11.72 -0.55
CA LEU A 148 -4.32 -11.89 -1.44
C LEU A 148 -3.74 -13.30 -1.35
N ALA A 149 -3.64 -13.89 -0.16
CA ALA A 149 -3.18 -15.28 0.01
C ALA A 149 -3.96 -16.26 -0.89
N PHE A 150 -5.28 -16.11 -0.97
CA PHE A 150 -6.13 -16.96 -1.81
C PHE A 150 -5.94 -16.70 -3.30
N HIS A 151 -5.79 -15.44 -3.70
CA HIS A 151 -5.54 -15.07 -5.08
C HIS A 151 -4.21 -15.62 -5.59
N TYR A 152 -3.12 -15.40 -4.85
CA TYR A 152 -1.80 -15.95 -5.17
C TYR A 152 -1.80 -17.48 -5.16
N GLY A 153 -2.39 -18.09 -4.12
CA GLY A 153 -2.52 -19.53 -4.01
C GLY A 153 -3.21 -20.15 -5.22
N THR A 154 -4.34 -19.60 -5.62
CA THR A 154 -5.12 -20.07 -6.77
C THR A 154 -4.35 -19.88 -8.08
N ALA A 155 -3.73 -18.71 -8.29
CA ALA A 155 -2.97 -18.41 -9.50
C ALA A 155 -1.75 -19.35 -9.67
N GLU A 156 -1.17 -19.81 -8.58
CA GLU A 156 -0.01 -20.73 -8.58
C GLU A 156 -0.41 -22.21 -8.46
N GLY A 157 -1.71 -22.54 -8.50
CA GLY A 157 -2.20 -23.92 -8.43
C GLY A 157 -1.99 -24.58 -7.07
N ARG A 158 -1.88 -23.79 -6.00
CA ARG A 158 -1.82 -24.30 -4.62
C ARG A 158 -3.19 -24.73 -4.16
N ASN A 159 -3.23 -25.79 -3.35
CA ASN A 159 -4.41 -26.09 -2.55
C ASN A 159 -4.55 -25.07 -1.40
N GLN A 160 -5.72 -25.07 -0.74
CA GLN A 160 -6.04 -24.13 0.33
C GLN A 160 -4.99 -24.11 1.45
N ALA A 161 -4.57 -25.28 1.94
CA ALA A 161 -3.58 -25.40 3.00
C ALA A 161 -2.23 -24.80 2.61
N ALA A 162 -1.71 -25.14 1.43
CA ALA A 162 -0.46 -24.60 0.94
C ALA A 162 -0.52 -23.08 0.68
N ALA A 163 -1.68 -22.55 0.24
CA ALA A 163 -1.88 -21.12 0.02
C ALA A 163 -1.84 -20.32 1.33
N ILE A 164 -2.62 -20.75 2.33
CA ILE A 164 -2.68 -20.09 3.64
C ILE A 164 -1.36 -20.25 4.39
N GLN A 165 -0.79 -21.46 4.40
CA GLN A 165 0.51 -21.69 5.04
C GLN A 165 1.62 -20.88 4.39
N HIS A 166 1.67 -20.77 3.06
CA HIS A 166 2.66 -19.93 2.39
C HIS A 166 2.55 -18.48 2.87
N PHE A 167 1.35 -17.92 2.90
CA PHE A 167 1.17 -16.52 3.28
C PHE A 167 1.36 -16.25 4.78
N TYR A 168 1.15 -17.25 5.63
CA TYR A 168 1.23 -17.12 7.09
C TYR A 168 2.58 -17.57 7.68
N GLN A 169 3.27 -18.50 7.03
CA GLN A 169 4.61 -18.98 7.43
C GLN A 169 5.74 -18.19 6.77
N VAL A 170 5.48 -17.52 5.64
CA VAL A 170 6.35 -16.48 5.07
C VAL A 170 5.82 -15.15 5.65
N ASP A 171 6.34 -14.51 6.68
CA ASP A 171 7.69 -14.47 7.25
C ASP A 171 7.50 -13.65 8.57
N PRO A 172 7.64 -14.19 9.79
CA PRO A 172 7.67 -13.37 11.01
C PRO A 172 8.65 -12.17 10.89
N PRO A 173 9.82 -12.31 10.21
CA PRO A 173 10.68 -11.19 9.84
C PRO A 173 10.09 -10.13 8.89
N TRP A 174 8.97 -10.37 8.21
CA TRP A 174 8.26 -9.35 7.42
C TRP A 174 7.29 -8.54 8.28
N TYR A 175 6.61 -9.16 9.25
CA TYR A 175 5.72 -8.43 10.17
C TYR A 175 6.52 -7.50 11.09
N GLU A 176 7.63 -8.00 11.64
CA GLU A 176 8.58 -7.19 12.40
C GLU A 176 9.13 -6.03 11.57
N GLU A 177 9.43 -6.29 10.30
CA GLU A 177 9.92 -5.28 9.37
C GLU A 177 8.86 -4.22 9.05
N CYS A 178 7.61 -4.62 8.82
CA CYS A 178 6.49 -3.71 8.63
C CYS A 178 6.30 -2.83 9.86
N LEU A 179 6.28 -3.42 11.07
CA LEU A 179 6.18 -2.67 12.32
C LEU A 179 7.34 -1.69 12.50
N ALA A 180 8.57 -2.11 12.23
CA ALA A 180 9.75 -1.25 12.29
C ALA A 180 9.69 -0.11 11.27
N SER A 181 9.11 -0.38 10.10
CA SER A 181 9.00 0.56 8.98
C SER A 181 7.97 1.67 9.19
N LEU A 182 7.04 1.52 10.15
CA LEU A 182 6.01 2.52 10.41
C LEU A 182 6.55 3.78 11.08
N ASN A 183 5.99 4.91 10.64
CA ASN A 183 6.40 6.24 11.03
C ASN A 183 5.71 6.69 12.31
N TYR A 184 4.40 6.48 12.40
CA TYR A 184 3.56 6.95 13.51
C TYR A 184 3.12 5.83 14.44
N GLU A 185 2.92 6.18 15.72
CA GLU A 185 2.50 5.22 16.75
C GLU A 185 1.09 4.68 16.51
N ILE A 186 0.17 5.53 16.04
CA ILE A 186 -1.19 5.08 15.69
C ILE A 186 -1.18 4.03 14.58
N SER A 187 -0.30 4.18 13.59
CA SER A 187 -0.13 3.21 12.51
C SER A 187 0.37 1.87 13.05
N ARG A 188 1.28 1.87 14.04
CA ARG A 188 1.76 0.63 14.67
C ARG A 188 0.65 -0.09 15.39
N ARG A 189 -0.12 0.62 16.22
CA ARG A 189 -1.28 0.07 16.92
C ARG A 189 -2.31 -0.52 15.95
N GLU A 190 -2.55 0.17 14.84
CA GLU A 190 -3.45 -0.31 13.79
C GLU A 190 -2.89 -1.57 13.10
N LEU A 191 -1.60 -1.62 12.80
CA LEU A 191 -0.98 -2.81 12.21
C LEU A 191 -1.03 -3.99 13.19
N GLU A 192 -0.70 -3.79 14.46
CA GLU A 192 -0.80 -4.83 15.50
C GLU A 192 -2.22 -5.38 15.60
N HIS A 193 -3.23 -4.51 15.54
CA HIS A 193 -4.63 -4.93 15.52
C HIS A 193 -4.95 -5.81 14.30
N ARG A 194 -4.53 -5.40 13.10
CA ARG A 194 -4.70 -6.18 11.85
C ARG A 194 -3.98 -7.53 11.90
N LEU A 195 -2.77 -7.57 12.45
CA LEU A 195 -1.98 -8.79 12.61
C LEU A 195 -2.64 -9.75 13.60
N ASN A 196 -3.16 -9.25 14.72
CA ASN A 196 -3.92 -10.05 15.68
C ASN A 196 -5.18 -10.65 15.05
N PHE A 197 -5.90 -9.89 14.22
CA PHE A 197 -7.04 -10.43 13.47
C PHE A 197 -6.62 -11.57 12.53
N ALA A 198 -5.55 -11.37 11.74
CA ALA A 198 -5.03 -12.41 10.84
C ALA A 198 -4.55 -13.66 11.60
N HIS A 199 -3.95 -13.48 12.78
CA HIS A 199 -3.55 -14.58 13.65
C HIS A 199 -4.74 -15.43 14.10
N HIS A 200 -5.81 -14.79 14.57
CA HIS A 200 -7.03 -15.50 14.97
C HIS A 200 -7.68 -16.24 13.79
N PHE A 201 -7.71 -15.61 12.61
CA PHE A 201 -8.19 -16.27 11.39
C PHE A 201 -7.40 -17.54 11.10
N TYR A 202 -6.07 -17.47 11.13
CA TYR A 202 -5.22 -18.62 10.87
C TYR A 202 -5.45 -19.75 11.89
N GLN A 203 -5.50 -19.41 13.19
CA GLN A 203 -5.76 -20.41 14.23
C GLN A 203 -7.11 -21.10 14.07
N GLN A 204 -8.14 -20.35 13.69
CA GLN A 204 -9.46 -20.90 13.40
C GLN A 204 -9.40 -21.83 12.18
N TRP A 205 -8.82 -21.36 11.08
CA TRP A 205 -8.68 -22.12 9.86
C TRP A 205 -7.89 -23.42 10.08
N GLU A 206 -6.78 -23.39 10.81
CA GLU A 206 -5.94 -24.57 11.07
C GLU A 206 -6.72 -25.66 11.84
N ARG A 207 -7.61 -25.26 12.76
CA ARG A 207 -8.50 -26.21 13.45
C ARG A 207 -9.53 -26.81 12.50
N GLU A 208 -10.15 -25.99 11.65
CA GLU A 208 -11.17 -26.42 10.68
C GLU A 208 -10.59 -27.36 9.61
N GLU A 209 -9.40 -27.04 9.09
CA GLU A 209 -8.65 -27.88 8.13
C GLU A 209 -8.33 -29.25 8.74
N GLY A 210 -8.04 -29.29 10.04
CA GLY A 210 -7.86 -30.52 10.80
C GLY A 210 -9.16 -31.27 11.14
N GLY A 211 -10.32 -30.80 10.67
CA GLY A 211 -11.62 -31.40 10.93
C GLY A 211 -12.12 -31.26 12.36
N LYS A 212 -11.62 -30.27 13.12
CA LYS A 212 -11.99 -30.07 14.54
C LYS A 212 -13.24 -29.20 14.67
N LEU A 213 -14.09 -29.53 15.64
CA LEU A 213 -15.15 -28.63 16.09
C LEU A 213 -14.53 -27.45 16.83
N THR A 214 -14.72 -26.24 16.31
CA THR A 214 -14.08 -25.02 16.84
C THR A 214 -14.89 -24.30 17.92
N CYS A 215 -16.12 -24.75 18.18
CA CYS A 215 -16.95 -24.27 19.28
C CYS A 215 -16.73 -25.02 20.60
N LEU A 216 -15.91 -26.08 20.59
CA LEU A 216 -15.70 -26.97 21.75
C LEU A 216 -14.32 -26.79 22.42
N SER A 217 -13.66 -25.66 22.18
CA SER A 217 -12.33 -25.33 22.71
C SER A 217 -12.34 -24.02 23.48
#